data_AF-A0A972D2B5-F1
#
_entry.id   AF-A0A972D2B5-F1
#
_cell.length_a   1.000
_cell.length_b   1.000
_cell.length_c   1.000
_cell.angle_alpha   90.00
_cell.angle_beta   90.00
_cell.angle_gamma   90.00
#
_symmetry.space_group_name_H-M   'P 1'
#
loop_
_entity.id
_entity.type
_entity.pdbx_description
1 polymer ?
#
loop_
_entity_poly.entity_id
_entity_poly.type
_entity_poly.pdbx_seq_one_letter_code
_entity_poly.pdbx_strand_id
1 'polypeptide(L)' 'MYCKICGGDKAALNILGQSICKECIEEILETSPWDESYDYYKNIMRIILGYYISEKQLLNPVN' A
#
# COMPACT_ATOMS: atom_id res chain seq x y z
N MET A 1 5.11 -14.57 2.91
CA MET A 1 3.82 -13.82 2.99
C MET A 1 3.79 -12.96 1.75
N TYR A 2 2.71 -13.02 0.97
CA TYR A 2 2.67 -12.35 -0.33
C TYR A 2 2.54 -10.83 -0.16
N CYS A 3 3.39 -10.09 -0.87
CA CYS A 3 3.29 -8.64 -0.96
C CYS A 3 1.95 -8.25 -1.58
N LYS A 4 1.22 -7.34 -0.94
CA LYS A 4 -0.09 -6.86 -1.39
C LYS A 4 -0.02 -6.09 -2.72
N ILE A 5 1.13 -5.52 -3.04
CA ILE A 5 1.35 -4.72 -4.27
C ILE A 5 1.74 -5.62 -5.44
N CYS A 6 2.88 -6.32 -5.32
CA CYS A 6 3.44 -7.07 -6.44
C CYS A 6 3.10 -8.58 -6.43
N GLY A 7 2.45 -9.08 -5.38
CA GLY A 7 2.13 -10.51 -5.23
C GLY A 7 3.35 -11.42 -4.97
N GLY A 8 4.56 -10.85 -4.87
CA GLY A 8 5.78 -11.63 -4.62
C GLY A 8 5.82 -12.23 -3.22
N ASP A 9 6.33 -13.47 -3.10
CA ASP A 9 6.60 -14.09 -1.79
C ASP A 9 7.98 -13.64 -1.27
N LYS A 10 7.97 -12.53 -0.53
CA LYS A 10 9.17 -11.87 -0.03
C LYS A 10 9.01 -11.49 1.43
N ALA A 11 10.11 -11.20 2.10
CA ALA A 11 10.08 -10.56 3.42
C ALA A 11 9.32 -9.23 3.31
N ALA A 12 8.28 -9.06 4.14
CA ALA A 12 7.35 -7.95 4.03
C ALA A 12 7.14 -7.30 5.39
N LEU A 13 7.04 -5.97 5.37
CA LEU A 13 6.66 -5.14 6.51
C LEU A 13 5.14 -5.08 6.60
N ASN A 14 4.61 -4.96 7.82
CA ASN A 14 3.19 -4.66 8.01
C ASN A 14 3.02 -3.13 8.02
N ILE A 15 2.37 -2.59 7.00
CA ILE A 15 2.06 -1.17 6.86
C ILE A 15 0.56 -1.01 6.77
N LEU A 16 -0.02 -0.29 7.73
CA LEU A 16 -1.46 -0.02 7.78
C LEU A 16 -2.32 -1.30 7.68
N GLY A 17 -1.88 -2.39 8.31
CA GLY A 17 -2.56 -3.69 8.28
C GLY A 17 -2.18 -4.58 7.09
N GLN A 18 -1.47 -4.05 6.08
CA GLN A 18 -1.14 -4.76 4.85
C GLN A 18 0.31 -5.27 4.84
N SER A 19 0.52 -6.44 4.26
CA SER A 19 1.86 -6.98 4.01
C SER A 19 2.46 -6.37 2.75
N ILE A 20 3.54 -5.59 2.88
CA ILE A 20 4.20 -4.95 1.74
C ILE A 20 5.70 -5.23 1.77
N CYS A 21 6.27 -5.70 0.65
CA CYS A 21 7.70 -5.96 0.56
C CYS A 21 8.51 -4.67 0.50
N LYS A 22 9.78 -4.76 0.91
CA LYS A 22 10.68 -3.61 1.00
C LYS A 22 10.84 -2.90 -0.35
N GLU A 23 10.98 -3.66 -1.44
CA GLU A 23 11.23 -3.08 -2.77
C GLU A 23 10.05 -2.24 -3.27
N CYS A 24 8.80 -2.69 -3.03
CA CYS A 24 7.63 -1.87 -3.37
C CYS A 24 7.56 -0.60 -2.52
N ILE A 25 8.03 -0.63 -1.27
CA ILE A 25 8.08 0.56 -0.42
C ILE A 25 9.14 1.54 -0.94
N GLU A 26 10.32 1.04 -1.28
CA GLU A 26 11.41 1.87 -1.83
C GLU A 26 10.99 2.53 -3.15
N GLU A 27 10.36 1.79 -4.06
CA GLU A 27 9.85 2.33 -5.33
C GLU A 27 8.85 3.49 -5.12
N ILE A 28 7.93 3.35 -4.16
CA ILE A 28 6.97 4.41 -3.79
C ILE A 28 7.70 5.63 -3.23
N LEU A 29 8.67 5.43 -2.34
CA LEU A 29 9.39 6.52 -1.67
C LEU A 29 10.29 7.30 -2.61
N GLU A 30 10.85 6.64 -3.62
CA GLU A 30 11.71 7.26 -4.63
C GLU A 30 10.92 7.95 -5.75
N THR A 31 9.60 7.73 -5.84
CA THR A 31 8.76 8.38 -6.85
C THR A 31 8.62 9.88 -6.57
N SER A 32 9.24 10.71 -7.41
CA SER A 32 9.12 12.17 -7.34
C SER A 32 7.70 12.63 -7.74
N PRO A 33 7.13 13.65 -7.07
CA PRO A 33 5.86 14.27 -7.47
C PRO A 33 5.87 14.90 -8.87
N TRP A 34 7.05 15.14 -9.42
CA TRP A 34 7.27 15.73 -10.74
C TRP A 34 7.55 14.68 -11.82
N ASP A 35 7.61 13.40 -11.44
CA ASP A 35 7.82 12.29 -12.35
C ASP A 35 6.53 11.92 -13.08
N GLU A 36 6.62 11.51 -14.35
CA GLU A 36 5.48 10.99 -15.11
C GLU A 36 4.87 9.75 -14.45
N SER A 37 5.69 9.01 -13.69
CA SER A 37 5.29 7.85 -12.90
C SER A 37 4.56 8.21 -11.59
N TYR A 38 4.36 9.49 -11.26
CA TYR A 38 3.66 9.86 -10.02
C TYR A 38 2.20 9.36 -9.97
N ASP A 39 1.59 9.06 -11.12
CA ASP A 39 0.30 8.37 -11.19
C ASP A 39 0.35 6.95 -10.58
N TYR A 40 1.47 6.24 -10.72
CA TYR A 40 1.69 4.95 -10.07
C TYR A 40 1.67 5.11 -8.54
N TYR A 41 2.44 6.06 -8.00
CA TYR A 41 2.42 6.38 -6.56
C TYR A 41 1.00 6.65 -6.05
N LYS A 42 0.24 7.52 -6.75
CA LYS A 42 -1.14 7.85 -6.36
C LYS A 42 -2.05 6.63 -6.34
N ASN A 43 -1.92 5.74 -7.32
CA ASN A 43 -2.72 4.52 -7.40
C ASN A 43 -2.39 3.55 -6.27
N ILE A 44 -1.11 3.36 -5.96
CA ILE A 44 -0.69 2.52 -4.84
C ILE A 44 -1.19 3.08 -3.50
N MET A 45 -1.06 4.39 -3.26
CA MET A 45 -1.54 5.00 -2.02
C MET A 45 -3.05 4.89 -1.87
N ARG A 46 -3.82 5.01 -2.96
CA ARG A 46 -5.28 4.74 -2.95
C ARG A 46 -5.61 3.32 -2.52
N ILE A 47 -4.86 2.33 -2.99
CA ILE A 47 -5.05 0.93 -2.62
C ILE A 47 -4.75 0.72 -1.13
N ILE A 48 -3.59 1.17 -0.66
CA ILE A 48 -3.15 0.99 0.74
C ILE A 48 -4.13 1.67 1.70
N LEU A 49 -4.45 2.94 1.46
CA LEU A 49 -5.36 3.70 2.32
C LEU A 49 -6.79 3.18 2.23
N GLY A 50 -7.23 2.75 1.05
CA GLY A 50 -8.54 2.15 0.85
C GLY A 50 -8.74 0.92 1.73
N TYR A 51 -7.81 -0.03 1.71
CA TYR A 51 -7.87 -1.21 2.59
C TYR A 51 -7.86 -0.83 4.07
N TYR A 52 -6.98 0.08 4.48
CA TYR A 52 -6.90 0.50 5.87
C TYR A 52 -8.19 1.16 6.38
N ILE A 53 -8.81 2.03 5.59
CA ILE A 53 -10.09 2.67 5.94
C ILE A 53 -11.20 1.64 6.01
N SER A 54 -11.30 0.75 5.02
CA SER A 54 -12.33 -0.30 5.00
C SER A 54 -12.20 -1.26 6.18
N GLU A 55 -10.99 -1.70 6.53
CA GLU A 55 -10.74 -2.55 7.71
C GLU A 55 -11.17 -1.84 9.00
N LYS A 56 -10.90 -0.53 9.13
CA LYS A 56 -11.36 0.26 10.28
C LYS A 56 -12.87 0.46 10.34
N GLN A 57 -13.54 0.59 9.19
CA GLN A 57 -15.00 0.67 9.13
C GLN A 57 -15.65 -0.65 9.55
N LEU A 58 -15.05 -1.80 9.23
CA LEU A 58 -15.53 -3.09 9.72
C LEU A 58 -15.40 -3.23 11.24
N LEU A 59 -14.38 -2.59 11.84
CA LEU A 59 -14.19 -2.59 13.30
C LEU A 59 -15.12 -1.61 14.04
N ASN A 60 -15.65 -0.60 13.36
CA ASN A 60 -16.61 0.36 13.90
C ASN A 60 -17.79 0.51 12.92
N PRO A 61 -18.67 -0.51 12.79
CA PRO A 61 -19.86 -0.34 11.99
C PRO A 61 -20.67 0.82 12.57
N VAL A 62 -20.97 1.81 11.73
CA VAL A 62 -21.84 2.94 12.11
C VAL A 62 -23.20 2.34 12.44
N ASN A 63 -23.62 2.45 13.72
CA ASN A 63 -24.96 2.07 14.16
C ASN A 63 -26.04 2.87 13.42
#